data_AF-A0A1V9XAR1-F1
#
_entry.id   AF-A0A1V9XAR1-F1
#
_cell.length_a   1.000
_cell.length_b   1.000
_cell.length_c   1.000
_cell.angle_alpha   90.00
_cell.angle_beta   90.00
_cell.angle_gamma   90.00
#
_symmetry.space_group_name_H-M   'P 1'
#
loop_
_entity.id
_entity.type
_entity.pdbx_description
1 polymer ?
#
loop_
_entity_poly.entity_id
_entity_poly.type
_entity_poly.pdbx_seq_one_letter_code
_entity_poly.pdbx_strand_id
1 'polypeptide(L)'
;MADKAIVDRDTPRREAGLYWGYQTRIAANLSNVIAESPYERGYDLTIGTSERGDSVGEVDGLGKFKHILIVFGGPKGLEHALAQDNQLRAIDDPKHISDRFLNTCPAQGSRTIPTEEALFITLAALHRCLWL
;
A
#
# COMPACT_ATOMS: atom_id res chain seq x y z
N MET A 1 33.05 26.14 7.34
CA MET A 1 32.16 25.04 7.77
C MET A 1 30.78 25.40 7.26
N ALA A 2 30.16 24.59 6.41
CA ALA A 2 28.78 24.83 6.00
C ALA A 2 27.88 24.76 7.25
N ASP A 3 26.98 25.73 7.37
CA ASP A 3 26.06 25.86 8.50
C ASP A 3 25.15 24.63 8.55
N LYS A 4 25.24 23.83 9.61
CA LYS A 4 24.47 22.58 9.76
C LYS A 4 23.27 22.87 10.64
N ALA A 5 22.13 23.14 10.02
CA ALA A 5 20.86 23.33 10.71
C ALA A 5 20.09 21.99 10.85
N ILE A 6 19.39 21.81 11.97
CA ILE A 6 18.42 20.72 12.12
C ILE A 6 17.20 21.06 11.27
N VAL A 7 16.76 20.10 10.46
CA VAL A 7 15.58 20.22 9.59
C VAL A 7 14.56 19.15 9.91
N ASP A 8 13.32 19.36 9.46
CA ASP A 8 12.30 18.32 9.50
C ASP A 8 12.78 17.07 8.75
N ARG A 9 12.40 15.89 9.24
CA ARG A 9 12.90 14.62 8.71
C ARG A 9 12.47 14.40 7.25
N ASP A 10 11.36 14.97 6.81
CA ASP A 10 10.87 14.80 5.43
C ASP A 10 11.52 15.80 4.45
N THR A 11 12.27 16.79 4.96
CA THR A 11 12.95 17.81 4.14
C THR A 11 13.88 17.20 3.06
N PRO A 12 14.75 16.20 3.35
CA PRO A 12 15.58 15.57 2.31
C PRO A 12 14.77 14.98 1.15
N ARG A 13 13.60 14.39 1.44
CA ARG A 13 12.70 13.84 0.41
C ARG A 13 11.99 14.93 -0.37
N ARG A 14 11.42 15.93 0.33
CA ARG A 14 10.60 16.98 -0.30
C ARG A 14 11.40 17.95 -1.15
N GLU A 15 12.61 18.30 -0.72
CA GLU A 15 13.40 19.36 -1.37
C GLU A 15 14.51 18.82 -2.26
N ALA A 16 15.10 17.67 -1.93
CA ALA A 16 16.23 17.09 -2.67
C ALA A 16 15.90 15.76 -3.38
N GLY A 17 14.68 15.22 -3.24
CA GLY A 17 14.28 13.96 -3.86
C GLY A 17 15.01 12.73 -3.32
N LEU A 18 15.63 12.83 -2.15
CA LEU A 18 16.41 11.74 -1.56
C LEU A 18 15.52 10.81 -0.74
N TYR A 19 15.67 9.50 -0.95
CA TYR A 19 15.08 8.52 -0.06
C TYR A 19 15.75 8.60 1.32
N TRP A 20 14.94 8.77 2.37
CA TRP A 20 15.42 8.99 3.74
C TRP A 20 14.90 7.94 4.73
N GLY A 21 14.69 6.72 4.23
CA GLY A 21 14.15 5.61 5.01
C GLY A 21 12.61 5.62 5.07
N TYR A 22 12.08 4.87 6.02
CA TYR A 22 10.65 4.74 6.29
C TYR A 22 10.37 4.89 7.78
N GLN A 23 9.10 5.14 8.11
CA GLN A 23 8.61 5.08 9.48
C GLN A 23 7.80 3.81 9.69
N THR A 24 7.92 3.24 10.89
CA THR A 24 7.07 2.13 11.33
C THR A 24 5.93 2.67 12.18
N ARG A 25 4.71 2.22 11.89
CA ARG A 25 3.51 2.46 12.70
C ARG A 25 2.83 1.13 12.95
N ILE A 26 2.38 0.92 14.18
CA ILE A 26 1.57 -0.24 14.55
C ILE A 26 0.11 0.20 14.55
N ALA A 27 -0.76 -0.58 13.92
CA ALA A 27 -2.21 -0.41 13.95
C ALA A 27 -2.85 -1.66 14.57
N ALA A 28 -3.89 -1.48 15.39
CA ALA A 28 -4.54 -2.59 16.10
C ALA A 28 -5.37 -3.50 15.18
N ASN A 29 -5.87 -2.94 14.08
CA ASN A 29 -6.75 -3.59 13.12
C ASN A 29 -6.65 -2.88 11.76
N LEU A 30 -7.41 -3.34 10.76
CA LEU A 30 -7.31 -2.88 9.39
C LEU A 30 -7.91 -1.47 9.21
N SER A 31 -9.01 -1.17 9.90
CA SER A 31 -9.63 0.16 9.87
C SER A 31 -8.68 1.23 10.42
N ASN A 32 -7.94 0.94 11.51
CA ASN A 32 -6.96 1.88 12.07
C ASN A 32 -5.74 2.09 11.15
N VAL A 33 -5.45 1.17 10.21
CA VAL A 33 -4.43 1.44 9.18
C VAL A 33 -4.83 2.66 8.36
N ILE A 34 -6.12 2.80 8.01
CA ILE A 34 -6.65 3.88 7.18
C ILE A 34 -6.97 5.12 8.03
N ALA A 35 -7.74 4.94 9.12
CA ALA A 35 -8.26 6.03 9.93
C ALA A 35 -7.16 6.80 10.69
N GLU A 36 -6.08 6.13 11.09
CA GLU A 36 -4.94 6.75 11.79
C GLU A 36 -3.78 7.07 10.83
N SER A 37 -4.11 7.49 9.61
CA SER A 37 -3.11 8.00 8.65
C SER A 37 -2.30 9.16 9.25
N PRO A 38 -0.97 9.22 9.04
CA PRO A 38 -0.15 10.34 9.49
C PRO A 38 -0.33 11.60 8.62
N TYR A 39 -1.08 11.51 7.53
CA TYR A 39 -1.31 12.60 6.59
C TYR A 39 -2.65 13.28 6.86
N GLU A 40 -2.67 14.62 6.85
CA GLU A 40 -3.87 15.44 7.15
C GLU A 40 -5.09 15.07 6.30
N ARG A 41 -4.88 14.64 5.06
CA ARG A 41 -5.94 14.23 4.12
C ARG A 41 -6.10 12.71 3.97
N GLY A 42 -5.46 11.93 4.83
CA GLY A 42 -5.45 10.48 4.69
C GLY A 42 -4.57 9.99 3.52
N TYR A 43 -4.72 8.71 3.18
CA TYR A 43 -4.22 8.15 1.94
C TYR A 43 -5.25 8.44 0.85
N ASP A 44 -4.85 9.14 -0.21
CA ASP A 44 -5.73 9.52 -1.32
C ASP A 44 -5.69 8.51 -2.48
N LEU A 45 -4.92 7.43 -2.31
CA LEU A 45 -4.98 6.23 -3.12
C LEU A 45 -4.69 5.00 -2.25
N THR A 46 -5.55 4.00 -2.31
CA THR A 46 -5.43 2.75 -1.56
C THR A 46 -5.45 1.56 -2.52
N ILE A 47 -4.49 0.65 -2.36
CA ILE A 47 -4.35 -0.55 -3.18
C ILE A 47 -4.34 -1.78 -2.28
N GLY A 48 -5.34 -2.64 -2.39
CA GLY A 48 -5.30 -4.00 -1.85
C GLY A 48 -4.60 -4.95 -2.83
N THR A 49 -3.87 -5.94 -2.30
CA THR A 49 -3.18 -6.96 -3.12
C THR A 49 -3.79 -8.34 -2.90
N SER A 50 -4.06 -9.06 -3.99
CA SER A 50 -4.62 -10.41 -3.97
C SER A 50 -4.52 -11.08 -5.33
N GLU A 51 -4.37 -12.41 -5.36
CA GLU A 51 -4.48 -13.19 -6.60
C GLU A 51 -5.85 -13.04 -7.29
N ARG A 52 -6.89 -12.64 -6.54
CA ARG A 52 -8.27 -12.41 -7.01
C ARG A 52 -8.54 -10.97 -7.48
N GLY A 53 -7.52 -10.12 -7.46
CA GLY A 53 -7.59 -8.75 -7.96
C GLY A 53 -7.47 -8.67 -9.49
N ASP A 54 -7.70 -7.46 -10.00
CA ASP A 54 -7.53 -7.15 -11.41
C ASP A 54 -6.05 -7.26 -11.79
N SER A 55 -5.76 -7.71 -13.00
CA SER A 55 -4.37 -7.87 -13.46
C SER A 55 -3.67 -6.53 -13.44
N VAL A 56 -2.54 -6.42 -12.73
CA VAL A 56 -1.71 -5.20 -12.76
C VAL A 56 -1.31 -4.86 -14.20
N GLY A 57 -1.20 -5.85 -15.09
CA GLY A 57 -0.88 -5.68 -16.51
C GLY A 57 -1.85 -4.75 -17.24
N GLU A 58 -3.10 -4.72 -16.81
CA GLU A 58 -4.21 -3.95 -17.41
C GLU A 58 -4.35 -2.55 -16.81
N VAL A 59 -3.47 -2.18 -15.86
CA VAL A 59 -3.47 -0.85 -15.23
C VAL A 59 -2.61 0.11 -16.05
N ASP A 60 -3.28 0.98 -16.82
CA ASP A 60 -2.63 2.01 -17.66
C ASP A 60 -2.00 3.17 -16.85
N GLY A 61 -2.27 3.24 -15.54
CA GLY A 61 -1.73 4.23 -14.62
C GLY A 61 -2.55 4.32 -13.33
N LEU A 62 -1.98 4.91 -12.28
CA LEU A 62 -2.66 5.07 -10.98
C LEU A 62 -3.39 6.41 -10.84
N GLY A 63 -3.26 7.31 -11.82
CA GLY A 63 -3.74 8.68 -11.73
C GLY A 63 -2.90 9.53 -10.77
N LYS A 64 -3.33 10.77 -10.51
CA LYS A 64 -2.64 11.67 -9.59
C LYS A 64 -3.02 11.36 -8.15
N PHE A 65 -2.02 11.13 -7.30
CA PHE A 65 -2.17 10.95 -5.87
C PHE A 65 -1.01 11.63 -5.12
N LYS A 66 -1.16 11.84 -3.80
CA LYS A 66 -0.09 12.36 -2.92
C LYS A 66 0.41 11.31 -1.93
N HIS A 67 -0.48 10.46 -1.44
CA HIS A 67 -0.24 9.51 -0.37
C HIS A 67 -0.89 8.17 -0.71
N ILE A 68 -0.11 7.26 -1.28
CA ILE A 68 -0.54 5.90 -1.58
C ILE A 68 -0.38 4.98 -0.36
N LEU A 69 -1.37 4.13 -0.11
CA LEU A 69 -1.31 2.98 0.80
C LEU A 69 -1.41 1.70 -0.01
N ILE A 70 -0.44 0.80 0.14
CA ILE A 70 -0.48 -0.55 -0.44
C ILE A 70 -0.64 -1.55 0.71
N VAL A 71 -1.70 -2.35 0.66
CA VAL A 71 -2.09 -3.28 1.73
C VAL A 71 -1.83 -4.71 1.29
N PHE A 72 -1.08 -5.45 2.11
CA PHE A 72 -0.77 -6.84 1.90
C PHE A 72 -1.50 -7.73 2.91
N GLY A 73 -2.11 -8.79 2.40
CA GLY A 73 -2.67 -9.85 3.25
C GLY A 73 -1.58 -10.74 3.84
N GLY A 74 -1.91 -11.41 4.94
CA GLY A 74 -1.14 -12.54 5.45
C GLY A 74 -1.44 -13.84 4.69
N PRO A 75 -1.07 -15.01 5.24
CA PRO A 75 -1.31 -16.31 4.60
C PRO A 75 -2.78 -16.63 4.26
N LYS A 76 -3.72 -15.97 4.94
CA LYS A 76 -5.17 -16.11 4.72
C LYS A 76 -5.78 -14.94 3.93
N GLY A 77 -4.95 -14.11 3.29
CA GLY A 77 -5.38 -12.93 2.54
C GLY A 77 -5.87 -11.79 3.43
N LEU A 78 -6.37 -10.73 2.77
CA LEU A 78 -6.95 -9.56 3.43
C LEU A 78 -8.34 -9.86 4.03
N GLU A 79 -9.02 -10.88 3.52
CA GLU A 79 -10.32 -11.35 3.98
C GLU A 79 -10.28 -11.71 5.47
N HIS A 80 -9.18 -12.32 5.90
CA HIS A 80 -9.03 -12.69 7.30
C HIS A 80 -8.92 -11.46 8.21
N ALA A 81 -8.16 -10.44 7.81
CA ALA A 81 -8.03 -9.20 8.58
C ALA A 81 -9.37 -8.44 8.60
N LEU A 82 -10.05 -8.37 7.46
CA LEU A 82 -11.37 -7.74 7.33
C LEU A 82 -12.41 -8.38 8.25
N ALA A 83 -12.49 -9.72 8.25
CA ALA A 83 -13.46 -10.47 9.05
C ALA A 83 -13.25 -10.34 10.56
N GLN A 84 -12.05 -9.96 11.02
CA GLN A 84 -11.76 -9.72 12.44
C GLN A 84 -11.96 -8.26 12.86
N ASP A 85 -12.20 -7.35 11.91
CA ASP A 85 -12.34 -5.94 12.19
C ASP A 85 -13.82 -5.55 12.45
N ASN A 86 -14.14 -5.29 13.70
CA ASN A 86 -15.49 -4.93 14.11
C ASN A 86 -16.00 -3.61 13.50
N GLN A 87 -15.10 -2.72 13.08
CA GLN A 87 -15.48 -1.44 12.46
C GLN A 87 -15.83 -1.60 10.98
N LEU A 88 -15.44 -2.72 10.35
CA LEU A 88 -15.64 -2.99 8.92
C LEU A 88 -16.68 -4.09 8.66
N ARG A 89 -17.49 -4.47 9.66
CA ARG A 89 -18.47 -5.59 9.56
C ARG A 89 -19.48 -5.48 8.43
N ALA A 90 -19.76 -4.26 7.94
CA ALA A 90 -20.66 -4.05 6.82
C ALA A 90 -20.03 -4.39 5.46
N ILE A 91 -18.72 -4.65 5.43
CA ILE A 91 -17.94 -4.95 4.24
C ILE A 91 -17.60 -6.45 4.25
N ASP A 92 -18.01 -7.15 3.21
CA ASP A 92 -17.82 -8.59 3.01
C ASP A 92 -16.68 -8.93 2.04
N ASP A 93 -16.37 -8.01 1.11
CA ASP A 93 -15.28 -8.14 0.14
C ASP A 93 -14.17 -7.09 0.41
N PRO A 94 -12.90 -7.51 0.61
CA PRO A 94 -11.75 -6.60 0.72
C PRO A 94 -11.54 -5.68 -0.50
N LYS A 95 -12.16 -5.96 -1.64
CA LYS A 95 -12.17 -5.01 -2.77
C LYS A 95 -12.77 -3.67 -2.38
N HIS A 96 -13.77 -3.66 -1.50
CA HIS A 96 -14.50 -2.45 -1.11
C HIS A 96 -13.78 -1.58 -0.07
N ILE A 97 -12.64 -2.02 0.49
CA ILE A 97 -11.81 -1.21 1.40
C ILE A 97 -10.68 -0.45 0.67
N SER A 98 -10.55 -0.62 -0.64
CA SER A 98 -9.46 -0.06 -1.44
C SER A 98 -9.94 0.51 -2.77
N ASP A 99 -9.31 1.58 -3.25
CA ASP A 99 -9.60 2.18 -4.56
C ASP A 99 -9.24 1.25 -5.72
N ARG A 100 -8.23 0.39 -5.51
CA ARG A 100 -7.80 -0.65 -6.44
C ARG A 100 -7.54 -1.94 -5.70
N PHE A 101 -7.86 -3.07 -6.32
CA PHE A 101 -7.57 -4.39 -5.78
C PHE A 101 -6.89 -5.23 -6.85
N LEU A 102 -5.58 -5.44 -6.71
CA LEU A 102 -4.73 -5.86 -7.81
C LEU A 102 -4.09 -7.23 -7.58
N ASN A 103 -4.05 -8.01 -8.66
CA ASN A 103 -3.15 -9.14 -8.82
C ASN A 103 -1.84 -8.66 -9.47
N THR A 104 -0.77 -8.65 -8.68
CA THR A 104 0.54 -8.16 -9.10
C THR A 104 1.46 -9.24 -9.66
N CYS A 105 1.03 -10.50 -9.63
CA CYS A 105 1.71 -11.64 -10.24
C CYS A 105 0.71 -12.53 -10.99
N PRO A 106 0.16 -12.06 -12.14
CA PRO A 106 -0.72 -12.89 -12.95
C PRO A 106 -0.02 -14.18 -13.38
N ALA A 107 -0.76 -15.28 -13.43
CA ALA A 107 -0.23 -16.61 -13.75
C ALA A 107 0.92 -17.08 -12.83
N GLN A 108 0.87 -16.74 -11.53
CA GLN A 108 1.82 -17.26 -10.54
C GLN A 108 1.93 -18.80 -10.62
N GLY A 109 3.17 -19.30 -10.63
CA GLY A 109 3.46 -20.74 -10.70
C GLY A 109 3.36 -21.47 -9.35
N SER A 110 3.10 -20.74 -8.27
CA SER A 110 2.93 -21.27 -6.92
C SER A 110 1.46 -21.17 -6.48
N ARG A 111 1.05 -22.02 -5.53
CA ARG A 111 -0.29 -21.90 -4.92
C ARG A 111 -0.44 -20.63 -4.09
N THR A 112 0.64 -20.19 -3.46
CA THR A 112 0.68 -19.02 -2.59
C THR A 112 2.00 -18.29 -2.78
N ILE A 113 1.96 -16.96 -2.71
CA ILE A 113 3.15 -16.11 -2.64
C ILE A 113 3.24 -15.58 -1.20
N PRO A 114 4.30 -15.92 -0.44
CA PRO A 114 4.56 -15.33 0.87
C PRO A 114 4.56 -13.79 0.84
N THR A 115 4.09 -13.15 1.91
CA THR A 115 3.91 -11.70 1.96
C THR A 115 5.21 -10.94 1.66
N GLU A 116 6.35 -11.46 2.11
CA GLU A 116 7.69 -10.92 1.87
C GLU A 116 8.09 -10.95 0.38
N GLU A 117 7.68 -11.98 -0.37
CA GLU A 117 7.89 -12.06 -1.82
C GLU A 117 6.90 -11.14 -2.55
N ALA A 118 5.63 -11.15 -2.12
CA ALA A 118 4.56 -10.34 -2.68
C ALA A 118 4.87 -8.84 -2.58
N LEU A 119 5.54 -8.40 -1.51
CA LEU A 119 5.98 -7.02 -1.33
C LEU A 119 6.90 -6.59 -2.47
N PHE A 120 7.96 -7.35 -2.75
CA PHE A 120 8.92 -7.00 -3.81
C PHE A 120 8.29 -7.08 -5.20
N ILE A 121 7.53 -8.13 -5.48
CA ILE A 121 6.83 -8.30 -6.76
C ILE A 121 5.88 -7.14 -7.01
N THR A 122 5.09 -6.76 -6.01
CA THR A 122 4.12 -5.67 -6.10
C THR A 122 4.80 -4.32 -6.34
N LEU A 123 5.83 -3.98 -5.57
CA LEU A 123 6.52 -2.70 -5.74
C LEU A 123 7.19 -2.61 -7.12
N ALA A 124 7.79 -3.70 -7.61
CA ALA A 124 8.36 -3.77 -8.96
C ALA A 124 7.29 -3.63 -10.05
N ALA A 125 6.16 -4.33 -9.90
CA ALA A 125 5.06 -4.29 -10.87
C ALA A 125 4.39 -2.92 -10.94
N LEU A 126 4.24 -2.23 -9.79
CA LEU A 126 3.66 -0.90 -9.70
C LEU A 126 4.64 0.21 -10.07
N HIS A 127 5.96 -0.04 -10.05
CA HIS A 127 6.96 0.95 -10.41
C HIS A 127 6.66 1.61 -11.77
N ARG A 128 6.26 0.84 -12.78
CA ARG A 128 5.88 1.39 -14.09
C ARG A 128 4.67 2.32 -14.03
N CYS A 129 3.77 2.14 -13.06
CA CYS A 129 2.53 2.92 -12.93
C CYS A 129 2.69 4.14 -12.01
N LEU A 130 3.76 4.19 -11.20
CA LEU A 130 4.03 5.27 -10.23
C LEU A 130 4.77 6.47 -10.84
N TRP A 131 5.46 6.28 -11.97
CA TRP A 131 6.29 7.30 -12.61
C TRP A 131 5.77 7.78 -13.98
N LEU A 132 4.52 7.45 -14.32
CA LEU A 132 3.79 7.95 -15.49
C LEU A 132 2.92 9.15 -15.08
#